data_AF-A0A2V5W9V5-F1
#
_entry.id   AF-A0A2V5W9V5-F1
#
_cell.length_a   1.000
_cell.length_b   1.000
_cell.length_c   1.000
_cell.angle_alpha   90.00
_cell.angle_beta   90.00
_cell.angle_gamma   90.00
#
_symmetry.space_group_name_H-M   'P 1'
#
loop_
_entity.id
_entity.type
_entity.pdbx_description
1 polymer ?
#
loop_
_entity_poly.entity_id
_entity_poly.type
_entity_poly.pdbx_seq_one_letter_code
_entity_poly.pdbx_strand_id
1 'polypeptide(L)'
;MKSLIALALFAATALFAQPTPEPKTDVSNKALITKATPSVVKAGADIAALRKMADEFYAWRNENFPVSSSDAGLHTWDNRLADFSSGKITERNQHVRKLLDQVRAMPAAKWPKDDRIDWLLF
;
A
#
# COMPACT_ATOMS: atom_id res chain seq x y z
N MET A 1 -77.91 -17.22 -10.03
CA MET A 1 -77.23 -16.47 -11.11
C MET A 1 -77.84 -15.07 -11.12
N LYS A 2 -77.12 -14.07 -10.58
CA LYS A 2 -76.43 -12.98 -11.34
C LYS A 2 -77.46 -11.97 -11.91
N SER A 3 -77.48 -10.67 -11.65
CA SER A 3 -76.59 -9.71 -10.97
C SER A 3 -77.36 -8.39 -10.74
N LEU A 4 -77.15 -7.70 -9.62
CA LEU A 4 -77.49 -6.28 -9.43
C LEU A 4 -76.20 -5.46 -9.54
N ILE A 5 -76.17 -4.49 -10.45
CA ILE A 5 -75.04 -3.57 -10.65
C ILE A 5 -75.22 -2.40 -9.67
N ALA A 6 -74.33 -2.28 -8.70
CA ALA A 6 -74.22 -1.09 -7.85
C ALA A 6 -73.08 -0.20 -8.35
N LEU A 7 -73.42 1.05 -8.65
CA LEU A 7 -72.55 2.12 -9.09
C LEU A 7 -71.80 2.67 -7.87
N ALA A 8 -70.47 2.51 -7.82
CA ALA A 8 -69.63 3.05 -6.75
C ALA A 8 -69.00 4.39 -7.17
N LEU A 9 -69.31 5.46 -6.42
CA LEU A 9 -68.65 6.76 -6.54
C LEU A 9 -67.18 6.65 -6.10
N PHE A 10 -66.26 7.10 -6.96
CA PHE A 10 -64.86 7.33 -6.60
C PHE A 10 -64.71 8.72 -5.95
N ALA A 11 -64.39 8.74 -4.65
CA ALA A 11 -63.94 9.95 -3.97
C ALA A 11 -62.45 10.16 -4.29
N ALA A 12 -62.10 11.30 -4.89
CA ALA A 12 -60.71 11.68 -5.14
C ALA A 12 -60.05 12.10 -3.81
N THR A 13 -59.17 11.26 -3.26
CA THR A 13 -58.27 11.64 -2.17
C THR A 13 -57.06 12.36 -2.76
N ALA A 14 -56.87 13.63 -2.40
CA ALA A 14 -55.64 14.34 -2.68
C ALA A 14 -54.50 13.71 -1.85
N LEU A 15 -53.56 13.04 -2.51
CA LEU A 15 -52.31 12.59 -1.91
C LEU A 15 -51.40 13.80 -1.67
N PHE A 16 -51.31 14.27 -0.43
CA PHE A 16 -50.22 15.16 -0.04
C PHE A 16 -48.96 14.31 0.20
N ALA A 17 -47.86 14.64 -0.46
CA ALA A 17 -46.57 14.03 -0.19
C ALA A 17 -46.09 14.43 1.22
N GLN A 18 -45.69 13.44 2.03
CA GLN A 18 -45.02 13.71 3.31
C GLN A 18 -43.66 14.38 3.04
N PRO A 19 -43.29 15.46 3.76
CA PRO A 19 -41.96 16.03 3.66
C PRO A 19 -40.92 15.04 4.22
N THR A 20 -39.86 14.82 3.45
CA THR A 20 -38.74 13.96 3.84
C THR A 20 -38.04 14.54 5.07
N PRO A 21 -37.80 13.76 6.14
CA PRO A 21 -36.95 14.21 7.25
C PRO A 21 -35.56 14.55 6.73
N GLU A 22 -35.07 15.76 6.99
CA GLU A 22 -33.72 16.14 6.60
C GLU A 22 -32.69 15.23 7.29
N PRO A 23 -31.67 14.72 6.56
CA PRO A 23 -30.58 13.98 7.16
C PRO A 23 -29.81 14.92 8.09
N LYS A 24 -29.79 14.63 9.40
CA LYS A 24 -28.88 15.30 10.34
C LYS A 24 -27.45 14.86 10.06
N THR A 25 -26.76 15.56 9.18
CA THR A 25 -25.31 15.39 8.98
C THR A 25 -24.54 16.31 9.92
N ASP A 26 -24.68 16.08 11.23
CA ASP A 26 -23.68 16.59 12.20
C ASP A 26 -22.75 15.45 12.61
N VAL A 27 -21.85 15.10 11.70
CA VAL A 27 -20.65 14.30 12.02
C VAL A 27 -19.44 15.14 11.64
N SER A 28 -19.18 16.17 12.45
CA SER A 28 -17.94 16.93 12.37
C SER A 28 -16.75 16.07 12.82
N ASN A 29 -16.31 15.16 11.96
CA ASN A 29 -15.12 14.32 12.16
C ASN A 29 -13.79 15.11 12.01
N LYS A 30 -13.83 16.45 12.03
CA LYS A 30 -12.62 17.29 11.93
C LYS A 30 -11.64 17.09 13.09
N ALA A 31 -12.14 16.68 14.26
CA ALA A 31 -11.29 16.45 15.45
C ALA A 31 -10.59 15.08 15.46
N LEU A 32 -11.05 14.11 14.67
CA LEU A 32 -10.47 12.74 14.63
C LEU A 32 -9.28 12.63 13.68
N ILE A 33 -9.12 13.55 12.73
CA ILE A 33 -8.10 13.49 11.68
C ILE A 33 -6.72 13.92 12.20
N THR A 34 -6.63 14.64 13.32
CA THR A 34 -5.40 15.35 13.74
C THR A 34 -4.57 14.70 14.85
N LYS A 35 -4.93 13.51 15.34
CA LYS A 35 -4.11 12.76 16.31
C LYS A 35 -3.76 11.37 15.76
N ALA A 36 -2.90 11.34 14.73
CA ALA A 36 -2.21 10.10 14.41
C ALA A 36 -1.39 9.68 15.63
N THR A 37 -1.69 8.52 16.20
CA THR A 37 -0.98 7.96 17.35
C THR A 37 0.53 7.90 17.01
N PRO A 38 1.45 8.35 17.88
CA PRO A 38 2.89 8.40 17.59
C PRO A 38 3.49 7.09 17.06
N SER A 39 2.94 5.95 17.50
CA SER A 39 3.34 4.62 17.03
C SER A 39 3.02 4.37 15.55
N VAL A 40 1.93 4.92 15.01
CA VAL A 40 1.54 4.75 13.60
C VAL A 40 2.42 5.62 12.71
N VAL A 41 2.73 6.84 13.15
CA VAL A 41 3.65 7.75 12.45
C VAL A 41 5.06 7.16 12.39
N LYS A 42 5.54 6.59 13.51
CA LYS A 42 6.83 5.89 13.54
C LYS A 42 6.87 4.69 12.60
N ALA A 43 5.85 3.83 12.63
CA ALA A 43 5.79 2.68 11.73
C ALA A 43 5.80 3.13 10.26
N GLY A 44 5.06 4.18 9.90
CA GLY A 44 5.09 4.75 8.55
C GLY A 44 6.48 5.25 8.12
N ALA A 45 7.21 5.91 9.02
CA ALA A 45 8.58 6.35 8.75
C ALA A 45 9.55 5.17 8.60
N ASP A 46 9.45 4.15 9.45
CA ASP A 46 10.29 2.96 9.37
C ASP A 46 10.00 2.18 8.06
N ILE A 47 8.74 2.05 7.63
CA ILE A 47 8.36 1.42 6.37
C ILE A 47 8.90 2.22 5.16
N ALA A 48 8.81 3.56 5.18
CA ALA A 48 9.38 4.39 4.13
C ALA A 48 10.91 4.21 4.04
N ALA A 49 11.59 4.04 5.18
CA ALA A 49 13.01 3.73 5.21
C ALA A 49 13.32 2.36 4.59
N LEU A 50 12.49 1.33 4.82
CA LEU A 50 12.65 0.02 4.16
C LEU A 50 12.59 0.16 2.63
N ARG A 51 11.58 0.89 2.11
CA ARG A 51 11.43 1.10 0.67
C ARG A 51 12.64 1.79 0.07
N LYS A 52 13.15 2.83 0.74
CA LYS A 52 14.38 3.50 0.31
C LYS A 52 15.58 2.55 0.29
N MET A 53 15.73 1.69 1.30
CA MET A 53 16.80 0.67 1.32
C MET A 53 16.65 -0.34 0.16
N ALA A 54 15.41 -0.71 -0.18
CA ALA A 54 15.14 -1.58 -1.33
C ALA A 54 15.54 -0.90 -2.65
N ASP A 55 15.13 0.35 -2.86
CA ASP A 55 15.46 1.13 -4.07
C ASP A 55 16.98 1.25 -4.25
N GLU A 56 17.69 1.59 -3.16
CA GLU A 56 19.15 1.69 -3.14
C GLU A 56 19.82 0.34 -3.44
N PHE A 57 19.31 -0.75 -2.84
CA PHE A 57 19.82 -2.09 -3.10
C PHE A 57 19.59 -2.51 -4.55
N TYR A 58 18.40 -2.27 -5.13
CA TYR A 58 18.13 -2.62 -6.51
C TYR A 58 18.98 -1.83 -7.49
N ALA A 59 19.17 -0.53 -7.26
CA ALA A 59 20.07 0.29 -8.05
C ALA A 59 21.51 -0.27 -8.02
N TRP A 60 22.03 -0.55 -6.81
CA TRP A 60 23.35 -1.14 -6.62
C TRP A 60 23.48 -2.52 -7.27
N ARG A 61 22.48 -3.39 -7.10
CA ARG A 61 22.45 -4.74 -7.66
C ARG A 61 22.48 -4.69 -9.19
N ASN A 62 21.68 -3.82 -9.80
CA ASN A 62 21.61 -3.71 -11.25
C ASN A 62 22.98 -3.28 -11.83
N GLU A 63 23.68 -2.35 -11.16
CA GLU A 63 25.03 -1.96 -11.57
C GLU A 63 26.07 -3.10 -11.39
N ASN A 64 25.96 -3.87 -10.31
CA ASN A 64 26.92 -4.94 -9.98
C ASN A 64 26.67 -6.25 -10.73
N PHE A 65 25.48 -6.44 -11.28
CA PHE A 65 25.09 -7.61 -12.06
C PHE A 65 24.46 -7.20 -13.41
N PRO A 66 25.26 -6.66 -14.34
CA PRO A 66 24.76 -6.10 -15.60
C PRO A 66 23.86 -7.04 -16.40
N VAL A 67 24.26 -8.31 -16.57
CA VAL A 67 23.48 -9.31 -17.32
C VAL A 67 22.10 -9.51 -16.72
N SER A 68 22.00 -9.63 -15.38
CA SER A 68 20.70 -9.76 -14.71
C SER A 68 19.86 -8.49 -14.83
N SER A 69 20.49 -7.31 -14.90
CA SER A 69 19.81 -6.05 -15.19
C SER A 69 19.21 -6.07 -16.60
N SER A 70 19.98 -6.53 -17.60
CA SER A 70 19.53 -6.68 -18.98
C SER A 70 18.40 -7.70 -19.13
N ASP A 71 18.48 -8.85 -18.43
CA ASP A 71 17.43 -9.86 -18.40
C ASP A 71 16.11 -9.31 -17.82
N ALA A 72 16.20 -8.31 -16.94
CA ALA A 72 15.05 -7.58 -16.37
C ALA A 72 14.60 -6.39 -17.24
N GLY A 73 15.17 -6.19 -18.42
CA GLY A 73 14.83 -5.14 -19.38
C GLY A 73 15.56 -3.80 -19.16
N LEU A 74 16.53 -3.74 -18.24
CA LEU A 74 17.32 -2.53 -17.97
C LEU A 74 18.72 -2.64 -18.58
N HIS A 75 18.88 -2.06 -19.77
CA HIS A 75 20.07 -2.19 -20.64
C HIS A 75 21.17 -1.13 -20.41
N THR A 76 21.24 -0.53 -19.21
CA THR A 76 22.18 0.57 -18.91
C THR A 76 23.65 0.15 -18.94
N TRP A 77 23.96 -1.12 -18.66
CA TRP A 77 25.32 -1.63 -18.49
C TRP A 77 25.68 -2.79 -19.42
N ASP A 78 25.02 -2.92 -20.58
CA ASP A 78 25.21 -4.02 -21.54
C ASP A 78 26.66 -4.13 -22.07
N ASN A 79 27.46 -3.07 -21.93
CA ASN A 79 28.88 -3.05 -22.27
C ASN A 79 29.81 -3.59 -21.17
N ARG A 80 29.27 -4.13 -20.07
CA ARG A 80 30.03 -4.60 -18.90
C ARG A 80 29.60 -6.01 -18.50
N LEU A 81 30.53 -6.75 -17.89
CA LEU A 81 30.24 -7.99 -17.18
C LEU A 81 30.52 -7.81 -15.68
N ALA A 82 29.84 -8.60 -14.86
CA ALA A 82 30.12 -8.65 -13.42
C ALA A 82 31.53 -9.20 -13.17
N ASP A 83 32.29 -8.54 -12.29
CA ASP A 83 33.62 -8.99 -11.87
C ASP A 83 33.48 -10.04 -10.76
N PHE A 84 33.90 -11.26 -11.06
CA PHE A 84 33.87 -12.41 -10.15
C PHE A 84 35.21 -12.73 -9.49
N SER A 85 36.16 -11.79 -9.49
CA SER A 85 37.35 -11.89 -8.65
C SER A 85 36.99 -12.00 -7.16
N SER A 86 37.85 -12.65 -6.38
CA SER A 86 37.63 -12.88 -4.94
C SER A 86 37.42 -11.58 -4.15
N GLY A 87 38.15 -10.52 -4.52
CA GLY A 87 38.00 -9.18 -3.93
C GLY A 87 36.60 -8.61 -4.15
N LYS A 88 36.11 -8.64 -5.39
CA LYS A 88 34.78 -8.12 -5.73
C LYS A 88 33.64 -8.94 -5.14
N ILE A 89 33.79 -10.26 -5.07
CA ILE A 89 32.82 -11.11 -4.34
C ILE A 89 32.79 -10.72 -2.87
N THR A 90 33.95 -10.50 -2.24
CA THR A 90 34.04 -10.11 -0.83
C THR A 90 33.38 -8.75 -0.57
N GLU A 91 33.65 -7.74 -1.41
CA GLU A 91 33.01 -6.42 -1.34
C GLU A 91 31.48 -6.52 -1.42
N ARG A 92 30.95 -7.28 -2.41
CA ARG A 92 29.51 -7.47 -2.56
C ARG A 92 28.88 -8.19 -1.36
N ASN A 93 29.55 -9.22 -0.83
CA ASN A 93 29.08 -9.93 0.35
C ASN A 93 29.03 -9.01 1.59
N GLN A 94 30.00 -8.12 1.75
CA GLN A 94 30.00 -7.14 2.83
C GLN A 94 28.86 -6.13 2.68
N HIS A 95 28.60 -5.65 1.46
CA HIS A 95 27.46 -4.77 1.16
C HIS A 95 26.13 -5.42 1.56
N VAL A 96 25.88 -6.65 1.11
CA VAL A 96 24.64 -7.39 1.42
C VAL A 96 24.50 -7.65 2.91
N ARG A 97 25.58 -8.06 3.60
CA ARG A 97 25.54 -8.28 5.07
C ARG A 97 25.13 -7.03 5.83
N LYS A 98 25.75 -5.88 5.50
CA LYS A 98 25.43 -4.61 6.13
C LYS A 98 23.96 -4.21 5.93
N LEU A 99 23.44 -4.38 4.71
CA LEU A 99 22.03 -4.14 4.41
C LEU A 99 21.11 -5.04 5.25
N LEU A 100 21.38 -6.34 5.29
CA LEU A 100 20.56 -7.30 6.04
C LEU A 100 20.59 -7.04 7.55
N ASP A 101 21.74 -6.61 8.10
CA ASP A 101 21.84 -6.25 9.50
C ASP A 101 20.93 -5.04 9.84
N GLN A 102 20.85 -4.05 8.94
CA GLN A 102 19.95 -2.90 9.10
C GLN A 102 18.48 -3.30 9.00
N VAL A 103 18.13 -4.13 8.00
CA VAL A 103 16.73 -4.57 7.79
C VAL A 103 16.26 -5.44 8.95
N ARG A 104 17.07 -6.38 9.43
CA ARG A 104 16.71 -7.26 10.56
C ARG A 104 16.51 -6.53 11.88
N ALA A 105 17.12 -5.37 12.05
CA ALA A 105 16.95 -4.53 13.24
C ALA A 105 15.62 -3.74 13.26
N MET A 106 14.85 -3.74 12.17
CA MET A 106 13.61 -2.97 12.07
C MET A 106 12.47 -3.61 12.89
N PRO A 107 11.63 -2.81 13.59
CA PRO A 107 10.56 -3.31 14.45
C PRO A 107 9.29 -3.69 13.64
N ALA A 108 9.41 -4.58 12.66
CA ALA A 108 8.37 -4.89 11.68
C ALA A 108 7.20 -5.76 12.18
N ALA A 109 7.24 -6.25 13.42
CA ALA A 109 6.27 -7.20 13.96
C ALA A 109 4.81 -6.71 13.92
N LYS A 110 4.60 -5.38 14.04
CA LYS A 110 3.27 -4.74 14.04
C LYS A 110 2.95 -4.02 12.73
N TRP A 111 3.74 -4.20 11.69
CA TRP A 111 3.47 -3.58 10.40
C TRP A 111 2.25 -4.23 9.72
N PRO A 112 1.57 -3.50 8.82
CA PRO A 112 0.56 -4.08 7.94
C PRO A 112 1.13 -5.29 7.18
N LYS A 113 0.25 -6.21 6.78
CA LYS A 113 0.64 -7.49 6.19
C LYS A 113 1.62 -7.33 5.02
N ASP A 114 1.30 -6.47 4.07
CA ASP A 114 2.09 -6.33 2.84
C ASP A 114 3.46 -5.71 3.14
N ASP A 115 3.53 -4.67 3.99
CA ASP A 115 4.80 -4.09 4.43
C ASP A 115 5.68 -5.09 5.19
N ARG A 116 5.06 -5.97 5.99
CA ARG A 116 5.77 -7.03 6.69
C ARG A 116 6.25 -8.13 5.74
N ILE A 117 5.52 -8.40 4.66
CA ILE A 117 5.97 -9.32 3.60
C ILE A 117 7.17 -8.70 2.88
N ASP A 118 7.09 -7.43 2.50
CA ASP A 118 8.20 -6.72 1.87
C ASP A 118 9.47 -6.77 2.73
N TRP A 119 9.33 -6.59 4.05
CA TRP A 119 10.43 -6.73 5.00
C TRP A 119 11.02 -8.16 5.05
N LEU A 120 10.18 -9.19 4.98
CA LEU A 120 10.61 -10.59 5.04
C LEU A 120 11.28 -11.07 3.74
N LEU A 121 11.04 -10.40 2.62
CA LEU A 121 11.62 -10.75 1.31
C LEU A 121 13.06 -10.26 1.12
N PHE A 122 13.62 -9.52 2.08
CA PHE A 122 15.05 -9.23 2.17
C PHE A 122 15.86 -10.43 2.67
#